data_AF-A0A089LK36-F1
#
_entry.id   AF-A0A089LK36-F1
#
_cell.length_a   1.000
_cell.length_b   1.000
_cell.length_c   1.000
_cell.angle_alpha   90.00
_cell.angle_beta   90.00
_cell.angle_gamma   90.00
#
_symmetry.space_group_name_H-M   'P 1'
#
loop_
_entity.id
_entity.type
_entity.pdbx_description
1 polymer ?
#
loop_
_entity_poly.entity_id
_entity_poly.type
_entity_poly.pdbx_seq_one_letter_code
_entity_poly.pdbx_strand_id
1 'polypeptide(L)'
;MQELFKEIITNDIKPFFKQHDYRKKALNFHKTEAGFIYKINFQRYPYNTSSKLMFYINCSIHSAELAELQSKQPDNLPALDFKSHFTARIRAICPTAPDIYTLTPETDRETFTAELIRHLEEALSFMHAMTSARDIADYYIDRTSLYMSEEIFRLLLHSGDQETANDYLARLQAKYGTEKRWAIFERKYDAVWAEYGLDRY
;
A
#
# COMPACT_ATOMS: atom_id res chain seq x y z
N MET A 1 1.30 20.97 20.88
CA MET A 1 1.45 19.59 20.33
C MET A 1 2.33 19.47 19.09
N GLN A 2 2.46 20.50 18.24
CA GLN A 2 3.31 20.45 17.04
C GLN A 2 4.79 20.19 17.33
N GLU A 3 5.36 20.85 18.35
CA GLU A 3 6.76 20.62 18.76
C GLU A 3 6.97 19.20 19.31
N LEU A 4 6.09 18.71 20.19
CA LEU A 4 6.15 17.32 20.68
C LEU A 4 6.16 16.31 19.53
N PHE A 5 5.26 16.47 18.54
CA PHE A 5 5.25 15.61 17.36
C PHE A 5 6.56 15.70 16.57
N LYS A 6 7.12 16.90 16.39
CA LYS A 6 8.38 17.10 15.68
C LYS A 6 9.55 16.45 16.43
N GLU A 7 9.58 16.54 17.76
CA GLU A 7 10.55 15.87 18.62
C GLU A 7 10.47 14.36 18.46
N ILE A 8 9.29 13.76 18.62
CA ILE A 8 9.06 12.32 18.43
C ILE A 8 9.56 11.87 17.04
N ILE A 9 9.16 12.60 15.99
CA ILE A 9 9.56 12.26 14.61
C ILE A 9 11.08 12.36 14.41
N THR A 10 11.74 13.32 15.05
CA THR A 10 13.17 13.62 14.79
C THR A 10 14.10 12.78 15.66
N ASN A 11 13.74 12.60 16.92
CA ASN A 11 14.61 12.02 17.94
C ASN A 11 14.37 10.53 18.12
N ASP A 12 13.16 10.04 17.83
CA ASP A 12 12.78 8.67 18.13
C ASP A 12 12.49 7.89 16.83
N ILE A 13 11.57 8.40 16.00
CA ILE A 13 11.12 7.70 14.79
C ILE A 13 12.15 7.71 13.66
N LYS A 14 12.84 8.84 13.45
CA LYS A 14 13.89 8.90 12.41
C LYS A 14 15.06 7.96 12.72
N PRO A 15 15.62 7.90 13.93
CA PRO A 15 16.64 6.91 14.27
C PRO A 15 16.16 5.47 14.12
N PHE A 16 14.94 5.15 14.58
CA PHE A 16 14.32 3.84 14.36
C PHE A 16 14.33 3.45 12.88
N PHE A 17 13.77 4.28 12.00
CA PHE A 17 13.75 4.01 10.56
C PHE A 17 15.15 3.91 9.94
N LYS A 18 16.12 4.69 10.44
CA LYS A 18 17.51 4.62 9.98
C LYS A 18 18.14 3.25 10.27
N GLN A 19 17.80 2.60 11.39
CA GLN A 19 18.27 1.24 11.70
C GLN A 19 17.74 0.19 10.71
N HIS A 20 16.62 0.48 10.06
CA HIS A 20 16.03 -0.34 8.99
C HIS A 20 16.36 0.16 7.58
N ASP A 21 17.39 1.00 7.41
CA ASP A 21 17.84 1.58 6.12
C ASP A 21 16.84 2.51 5.41
N TYR A 22 15.83 3.02 6.12
CA TYR A 22 14.92 4.02 5.56
C TYR A 22 15.55 5.41 5.58
N ARG A 23 15.34 6.15 4.49
CA ARG A 23 15.68 7.57 4.35
C ARG A 23 14.44 8.44 4.55
N LYS A 24 14.61 9.61 5.15
CA LYS A 24 13.51 10.54 5.46
C LYS A 24 13.48 11.72 4.48
N LYS A 25 12.29 12.02 3.95
CA LYS A 25 11.97 13.26 3.23
C LYS A 25 10.65 13.84 3.77
N ALA A 26 10.73 14.95 4.50
CA ALA A 26 9.60 15.50 5.26
C ALA A 26 8.97 14.45 6.20
N LEU A 27 7.68 14.16 6.08
CA LEU A 27 6.95 13.13 6.85
C LEU A 27 6.88 11.78 6.12
N ASN A 28 7.73 11.57 5.12
CA ASN A 28 7.86 10.32 4.39
C ASN A 28 9.18 9.64 4.75
N PHE A 29 9.11 8.33 4.95
CA PHE A 29 10.25 7.44 5.12
C PHE A 29 10.22 6.45 3.97
N HIS A 30 11.33 6.30 3.26
CA HIS A 30 11.41 5.41 2.11
C HIS A 30 12.64 4.51 2.15
N LYS A 31 12.48 3.27 1.68
CA LYS A 31 13.56 2.30 1.47
C LYS A 31 13.42 1.71 0.08
N THR A 32 14.53 1.50 -0.60
CA THR A 32 14.58 0.82 -1.89
C THR A 32 15.43 -0.44 -1.73
N GLU A 33 14.90 -1.58 -2.11
CA GLU A 33 15.57 -2.88 -1.96
C GLU A 33 14.97 -3.87 -2.97
N ALA A 34 15.81 -4.63 -3.67
CA ALA A 34 15.40 -5.73 -4.54
C ALA A 34 14.25 -5.41 -5.53
N GLY A 35 14.24 -4.21 -6.13
CA GLY A 35 13.17 -3.80 -7.06
C GLY A 35 11.88 -3.31 -6.38
N PHE A 36 11.86 -3.23 -5.05
CA PHE A 36 10.77 -2.66 -4.26
C PHE A 36 11.13 -1.29 -3.72
N ILE A 37 10.11 -0.45 -3.59
CA ILE A 37 10.21 0.83 -2.88
C ILE A 37 9.13 0.86 -1.80
N TYR A 38 9.57 0.74 -0.56
CA TYR A 38 8.73 0.82 0.61
C TYR A 38 8.63 2.27 1.04
N LYS A 39 7.43 2.71 1.42
CA LYS A 39 7.20 4.05 1.96
C LYS A 39 6.22 4.02 3.12
N ILE A 40 6.60 4.69 4.20
CA ILE A 40 5.74 5.02 5.35
C ILE A 40 5.53 6.54 5.37
N ASN A 41 4.28 6.98 5.44
CA ASN A 41 3.91 8.39 5.48
C ASN A 41 3.10 8.72 6.74
N PHE A 42 3.57 9.71 7.48
CA PHE A 42 2.85 10.28 8.63
C PHE A 42 1.97 11.42 8.13
N GLN A 43 0.71 11.13 7.84
CA GLN A 43 -0.24 12.09 7.28
C GLN A 43 -0.95 12.85 8.40
N ARG A 44 -0.70 14.15 8.51
CA ARG A 44 -1.41 15.00 9.48
C ARG A 44 -2.90 15.04 9.17
N TYR A 45 -3.71 14.95 10.23
CA TYR A 45 -5.14 15.23 10.15
C TYR A 45 -5.38 16.73 9.87
N PRO A 46 -6.36 17.10 9.02
CA PRO A 46 -6.56 18.49 8.63
C PRO A 46 -7.02 19.41 9.77
N TYR A 47 -7.71 18.88 10.78
CA TYR A 47 -8.31 19.68 11.86
C TYR A 47 -7.50 19.65 13.17
N ASN A 48 -6.18 19.80 13.06
CA ASN A 48 -5.29 19.88 14.22
C ASN A 48 -5.38 21.25 14.91
N THR A 49 -5.27 21.26 16.23
CA THR A 49 -5.29 22.49 17.06
C THR A 49 -3.95 22.65 17.81
N SER A 50 -3.83 23.70 18.63
CA SER A 50 -2.65 23.91 19.49
C SER A 50 -2.49 22.81 20.54
N SER A 51 -3.62 22.38 21.13
CA SER A 51 -3.71 21.36 22.19
C SER A 51 -3.94 19.94 21.68
N LYS A 52 -4.31 19.73 20.41
CA LYS A 52 -4.57 18.39 19.87
C LYS A 52 -3.94 18.20 18.50
N LEU A 53 -3.09 17.20 18.35
CA LEU A 53 -2.52 16.81 17.07
C LEU A 53 -2.87 15.36 16.77
N MET A 54 -3.44 15.13 15.59
CA MET A 54 -3.82 13.84 15.07
C MET A 54 -3.10 13.56 13.76
N PHE A 55 -2.79 12.29 13.52
CA PHE A 55 -2.21 11.83 12.26
C PHE A 55 -2.55 10.37 11.95
N TYR A 56 -2.56 10.05 10.66
CA TYR A 56 -2.59 8.69 10.14
C TYR A 56 -1.18 8.23 9.79
N ILE A 57 -0.97 6.91 9.76
CA ILE A 57 0.21 6.31 9.15
C ILE A 57 -0.24 5.49 7.95
N ASN A 58 0.25 5.88 6.77
CA ASN A 58 0.01 5.17 5.51
C ASN A 58 1.26 4.38 5.12
N CYS A 59 1.05 3.14 4.72
CA CYS A 59 2.05 2.17 4.33
C CYS A 59 1.87 1.84 2.85
N SER A 60 2.96 1.87 2.10
CA SER A 60 2.94 1.74 0.64
C SER A 60 4.14 0.93 0.14
N ILE A 61 3.91 0.06 -0.84
CA ILE A 61 4.97 -0.67 -1.54
C ILE A 61 4.77 -0.46 -3.04
N HIS A 62 5.82 -0.02 -3.71
CA HIS A 62 5.94 -0.08 -5.17
C HIS A 62 6.81 -1.29 -5.54
N SER A 63 6.45 -1.97 -6.62
CA SER A 63 7.15 -3.12 -7.19
C SER A 63 7.47 -2.80 -8.64
N ALA A 64 8.75 -2.91 -9.02
CA ALA A 64 9.19 -2.68 -10.40
C ALA A 64 8.52 -3.65 -11.39
N GLU A 65 8.41 -4.93 -11.03
CA GLU A 65 7.74 -5.95 -11.85
C GLU A 65 6.27 -5.59 -12.15
N LEU A 66 5.51 -5.20 -11.11
CA LEU A 66 4.12 -4.73 -11.31
C LEU A 66 4.05 -3.42 -12.10
N ALA A 67 5.11 -2.61 -12.08
CA ALA A 67 5.18 -1.38 -12.89
C ALA A 67 5.31 -1.72 -14.38
N GLU A 68 6.10 -2.75 -14.72
CA GLU A 68 6.28 -3.23 -16.09
C GLU A 68 5.00 -3.83 -16.67
N LEU A 69 4.17 -4.44 -15.82
CA LEU A 69 2.87 -5.00 -16.20
C LEU A 69 1.76 -3.95 -16.32
N GLN A 70 2.00 -2.69 -15.95
CA GLN A 70 1.06 -1.63 -16.25
C GLN A 70 1.12 -1.34 -17.74
N SER A 71 -0.04 -1.43 -18.42
CA SER A 71 -0.17 -1.02 -19.82
C SER A 71 0.56 0.29 -20.04
N LYS A 72 1.37 0.37 -21.11
CA LYS A 72 2.15 1.57 -21.47
C LYS A 72 1.34 2.81 -21.12
N GLN A 73 1.84 3.59 -20.15
CA GLN A 73 1.26 4.89 -19.89
C GLN A 73 1.16 5.64 -21.22
N PRO A 74 0.08 6.39 -21.48
CA PRO A 74 0.13 7.38 -22.55
C PRO A 74 1.39 8.23 -22.36
N ASP A 75 2.19 8.40 -23.43
CA ASP A 75 3.49 9.11 -23.42
C ASP A 75 3.43 10.55 -22.86
N ASN A 76 2.22 11.07 -22.62
CA ASN A 76 1.91 12.44 -22.20
C ASN A 76 1.63 12.59 -20.69
N LEU A 77 1.78 11.53 -19.89
CA LEU A 77 1.70 11.66 -18.43
C LEU A 77 3.12 11.84 -17.86
N PRO A 78 3.34 12.79 -16.93
CA PRO A 78 4.62 12.88 -16.23
C PRO A 78 4.95 11.51 -15.62
N ALA A 79 6.24 11.14 -15.67
CA ALA A 79 6.74 9.91 -15.07
C ALA A 79 6.10 9.75 -13.69
N LEU A 80 5.32 8.67 -13.52
CA LEU A 80 4.57 8.44 -12.30
C LEU A 80 5.55 8.53 -11.13
N ASP A 81 5.42 9.58 -10.32
CA ASP A 81 5.92 9.61 -8.95
C ASP A 81 5.38 8.35 -8.28
N PHE A 82 6.17 7.28 -8.27
CA PHE A 82 5.93 5.96 -7.66
C PHE A 82 4.44 5.62 -7.48
N LYS A 83 3.76 5.13 -8.54
CA LYS A 83 2.45 4.50 -8.33
C LYS A 83 2.65 3.35 -7.35
N SER A 84 2.07 3.48 -6.16
CA SER A 84 2.11 2.40 -5.19
C SER A 84 1.29 1.24 -5.72
N HIS A 85 1.77 0.01 -5.53
CA HIS A 85 1.08 -1.22 -5.91
C HIS A 85 0.41 -1.88 -4.72
N PHE A 86 0.95 -1.66 -3.53
CA PHE A 86 0.31 -1.93 -2.25
C PHE A 86 0.06 -0.61 -1.53
N THR A 87 -1.14 -0.40 -0.97
CA THR A 87 -1.43 0.72 -0.07
C THR A 87 -2.36 0.28 1.05
N ALA A 88 -2.00 0.61 2.28
CA ALA A 88 -2.81 0.37 3.47
C ALA A 88 -2.56 1.44 4.54
N ARG A 89 -3.57 1.72 5.37
CA ARG A 89 -3.30 2.36 6.68
C ARG A 89 -2.64 1.34 7.60
N ILE A 90 -1.81 1.81 8.53
CA ILE A 90 -1.11 0.92 9.47
C ILE A 90 -2.06 -0.02 10.21
N ARG A 91 -3.26 0.43 10.61
CA ARG A 91 -4.29 -0.41 11.25
C ARG A 91 -4.64 -1.68 10.46
N ALA A 92 -4.64 -1.60 9.13
CA ALA A 92 -5.02 -2.71 8.28
C ALA A 92 -3.96 -3.82 8.23
N ILE A 93 -2.71 -3.53 8.62
CA ILE A 93 -1.59 -4.48 8.63
C ILE A 93 -0.97 -4.69 10.02
N CYS A 94 -1.32 -3.83 10.98
CA CYS A 94 -1.01 -3.93 12.39
C CYS A 94 -2.32 -3.76 13.16
N PRO A 95 -3.05 -4.86 13.45
CA PRO A 95 -4.34 -4.82 14.15
C PRO A 95 -4.25 -4.35 15.61
N THR A 96 -3.06 -4.03 16.11
CA THR A 96 -2.90 -3.41 17.43
C THR A 96 -2.76 -1.88 17.36
N ALA A 97 -2.40 -1.32 16.20
CA ALA A 97 -2.31 0.12 15.99
C ALA A 97 -3.70 0.80 16.02
N PRO A 98 -3.81 2.06 16.45
CA PRO A 98 -5.05 2.82 16.30
C PRO A 98 -5.28 3.26 14.84
N ASP A 99 -6.53 3.56 14.49
CA ASP A 99 -6.87 4.18 13.20
C ASP A 99 -6.26 5.59 13.06
N ILE A 100 -6.20 6.32 14.16
CA ILE A 100 -5.69 7.69 14.26
C ILE A 100 -4.84 7.81 15.52
N TYR A 101 -3.60 8.25 15.37
CA TYR A 101 -2.76 8.60 16.51
C TYR A 101 -3.11 10.00 16.98
N THR A 102 -3.20 10.19 18.30
CA THR A 102 -3.55 11.48 18.91
C THR A 102 -2.52 11.86 19.97
N LEU A 103 -2.05 13.10 19.91
CA LEU A 103 -1.24 13.76 20.92
C LEU A 103 -2.05 14.88 21.56
N THR A 104 -2.08 14.91 22.89
CA THR A 104 -2.69 15.92 23.75
C THR A 104 -1.69 16.36 24.83
N PRO A 105 -1.97 17.40 25.64
CA PRO A 105 -1.07 17.81 26.72
C PRO A 105 -0.85 16.72 27.77
N GLU A 106 -1.78 15.79 27.90
CA GLU A 106 -1.74 14.66 28.83
C GLU A 106 -1.01 13.43 28.25
N THR A 107 -0.56 13.49 27.00
CA THR A 107 0.15 12.36 26.38
C THR A 107 1.51 12.17 27.04
N ASP A 108 1.69 11.00 27.65
CA ASP A 108 2.99 10.54 28.09
C ASP A 108 3.86 10.20 26.86
N ARG A 109 4.95 10.95 26.70
CA ARG A 109 5.81 10.84 25.51
C ARG A 109 6.45 9.48 25.40
N GLU A 110 6.94 8.92 26.51
CA GLU A 110 7.70 7.67 26.51
C GLU A 110 6.80 6.49 26.12
N THR A 111 5.66 6.36 26.78
CA THR A 111 4.65 5.32 26.49
C THR A 111 4.16 5.43 25.05
N PHE A 112 3.78 6.64 24.60
CA PHE A 112 3.30 6.84 23.23
C PHE A 112 4.36 6.44 22.19
N THR A 113 5.62 6.82 22.42
CA THR A 113 6.70 6.55 21.48
C THR A 113 7.02 5.05 21.43
N ALA A 114 7.04 4.37 22.58
CA ALA A 114 7.24 2.92 22.64
C ALA A 114 6.15 2.16 21.88
N GLU A 115 4.88 2.52 22.08
CA GLU A 115 3.75 1.92 21.35
C GLU A 115 3.83 2.19 19.85
N LEU A 116 4.13 3.44 19.46
CA LEU A 116 4.29 3.81 18.06
C LEU A 116 5.42 3.01 17.40
N ILE A 117 6.58 2.85 18.04
CA ILE A 117 7.68 2.02 17.52
C ILE A 117 7.24 0.58 17.36
N ARG A 118 6.60 -0.01 18.36
CA ARG A 118 6.09 -1.40 18.29
C ARG A 118 5.13 -1.60 17.12
N HIS A 119 4.22 -0.66 16.88
CA HIS A 119 3.31 -0.71 15.72
C HIS A 119 4.07 -0.61 14.39
N LEU A 120 5.10 0.24 14.33
CA LEU A 120 5.94 0.39 13.15
C LEU A 120 6.77 -0.86 12.87
N GLU A 121 7.30 -1.54 13.89
CA GLU A 121 8.00 -2.83 13.75
C GLU A 121 7.08 -3.91 13.17
N GLU A 122 5.86 -4.03 13.67
CA GLU A 122 4.85 -4.96 13.16
C GLU A 122 4.50 -4.65 11.70
N ALA A 123 4.30 -3.36 11.38
CA ALA A 123 4.02 -2.91 10.02
C ALA A 123 5.19 -3.14 9.05
N LEU A 124 6.44 -2.89 9.48
CA LEU A 124 7.63 -3.16 8.70
C LEU A 124 7.78 -4.66 8.44
N SER A 125 7.56 -5.50 9.47
CA SER A 125 7.61 -6.96 9.34
C SER A 125 6.59 -7.45 8.31
N PHE A 126 5.35 -6.95 8.37
CA PHE A 126 4.32 -7.26 7.37
C PHE A 126 4.74 -6.84 5.96
N MET A 127 5.23 -5.60 5.80
CA MET A 127 5.63 -5.09 4.48
C MET A 127 6.83 -5.84 3.90
N HIS A 128 7.81 -6.21 4.72
CA HIS A 128 9.00 -6.94 4.28
C HIS A 128 8.74 -8.42 4.04
N ALA A 129 7.66 -8.97 4.58
CA ALA A 129 7.18 -10.31 4.21
C ALA A 129 6.62 -10.37 2.78
N MET A 130 6.25 -9.22 2.18
CA MET A 130 5.92 -9.13 0.75
C MET A 130 7.22 -9.03 -0.05
N THR A 131 7.67 -10.16 -0.57
CA THR A 131 8.97 -10.33 -1.24
C THR A 131 8.86 -10.41 -2.76
N SER A 132 7.64 -10.51 -3.31
CA SER A 132 7.37 -10.65 -4.73
C SER A 132 6.16 -9.81 -5.18
N ALA A 133 6.02 -9.58 -6.50
CA ALA A 133 4.78 -9.03 -7.06
C ALA A 133 3.56 -9.91 -6.71
N ARG A 134 3.76 -11.23 -6.64
CA ARG A 134 2.72 -12.21 -6.32
C ARG A 134 2.19 -12.01 -4.90
N ASP A 135 3.04 -11.74 -3.91
CA ASP A 135 2.59 -11.47 -2.53
C ASP A 135 1.65 -10.26 -2.45
N ILE A 136 1.92 -9.22 -3.24
CA ILE A 136 1.04 -8.04 -3.36
C ILE A 136 -0.26 -8.41 -4.08
N ALA A 137 -0.19 -9.20 -5.15
CA ALA A 137 -1.37 -9.67 -5.88
C ALA A 137 -2.29 -10.51 -4.97
N ASP A 138 -1.73 -11.49 -4.27
CA ASP A 138 -2.46 -12.39 -3.37
C ASP A 138 -3.15 -11.60 -2.25
N TYR A 139 -2.50 -10.58 -1.69
CA TYR A 139 -3.13 -9.66 -0.73
C TYR A 139 -4.45 -9.04 -1.24
N TYR A 140 -4.51 -8.66 -2.51
CA TYR A 140 -5.71 -8.08 -3.13
C TYR A 140 -6.70 -9.13 -3.65
N ILE A 141 -6.20 -10.27 -4.11
CA ILE A 141 -7.03 -11.43 -4.50
C ILE A 141 -7.83 -11.91 -3.29
N ASP A 142 -7.20 -12.09 -2.14
CA ASP A 142 -7.85 -12.53 -0.89
C ASP A 142 -8.97 -11.59 -0.45
N ARG A 143 -8.85 -10.30 -0.75
CA ARG A 143 -9.85 -9.27 -0.43
C ARG A 143 -10.91 -9.09 -1.52
N THR A 144 -10.79 -9.82 -2.63
CA THR A 144 -11.63 -9.68 -3.82
C THR A 144 -11.72 -8.20 -4.21
N SER A 145 -10.57 -7.58 -4.51
CA SER A 145 -10.40 -6.13 -4.68
C SER A 145 -10.32 -5.72 -6.15
N LEU A 146 -11.11 -4.74 -6.61
CA LEU A 146 -10.94 -4.21 -7.98
C LEU A 146 -9.62 -3.45 -8.18
N TYR A 147 -9.00 -2.95 -7.12
CA TYR A 147 -7.73 -2.24 -7.21
C TYR A 147 -6.61 -3.16 -7.71
N MET A 148 -5.83 -2.69 -8.69
CA MET A 148 -4.75 -3.41 -9.38
C MET A 148 -5.20 -4.68 -10.12
N SER A 149 -6.51 -4.90 -10.32
CA SER A 149 -7.03 -6.15 -10.91
C SER A 149 -6.48 -6.42 -12.32
N GLU A 150 -6.30 -5.40 -13.17
CA GLU A 150 -5.72 -5.58 -14.51
C GLU A 150 -4.25 -6.04 -14.44
N GLU A 151 -3.44 -5.41 -13.59
CA GLU A 151 -2.05 -5.80 -13.36
C GLU A 151 -1.94 -7.20 -12.74
N ILE A 152 -2.84 -7.56 -11.82
CA ILE A 152 -2.92 -8.90 -11.23
C ILE A 152 -3.23 -9.93 -12.32
N PHE A 153 -4.20 -9.67 -13.20
CA PHE A 153 -4.49 -10.60 -14.29
C PHE A 153 -3.30 -10.75 -15.24
N ARG A 154 -2.63 -9.65 -15.62
CA ARG A 154 -1.40 -9.75 -16.42
C ARG A 154 -0.31 -10.56 -15.72
N LEU A 155 -0.12 -10.37 -14.42
CA LEU A 155 0.85 -11.14 -13.64
C LEU A 155 0.53 -12.64 -13.68
N LEU A 156 -0.72 -13.01 -13.41
CA LEU A 156 -1.17 -14.41 -13.38
C LEU A 156 -1.08 -15.05 -14.78
N LEU A 157 -1.57 -14.38 -15.81
CA LEU A 157 -1.54 -14.90 -17.18
C LEU A 157 -0.10 -14.99 -17.73
N HIS A 158 0.75 -14.00 -17.43
CA HIS A 158 2.17 -14.04 -17.83
C HIS A 158 2.93 -15.20 -17.18
N SER A 159 2.59 -15.55 -15.94
CA SER A 159 3.16 -16.71 -15.23
C SER A 159 2.47 -18.03 -15.56
N GLY A 160 1.42 -18.03 -16.40
CA GLY A 160 0.66 -19.22 -16.78
C GLY A 160 -0.36 -19.70 -15.74
N ASP A 161 -0.58 -18.95 -14.67
CA ASP A 161 -1.54 -19.26 -13.58
C ASP A 161 -2.97 -18.85 -13.95
N GLN A 162 -3.51 -19.49 -14.99
CA GLN A 162 -4.86 -19.22 -15.50
C GLN A 162 -5.95 -19.67 -14.52
N GLU A 163 -5.68 -20.71 -13.73
CA GLU A 163 -6.63 -21.21 -12.71
C GLU A 163 -6.92 -20.13 -11.67
N THR A 164 -5.87 -19.54 -11.06
CA THR A 164 -6.05 -18.44 -10.12
C THR A 164 -6.69 -17.22 -10.77
N ALA A 165 -6.35 -16.93 -12.04
CA ALA A 165 -6.96 -15.81 -12.77
C ALA A 165 -8.47 -16.00 -12.95
N ASN A 166 -8.91 -17.19 -13.35
CA ASN A 166 -10.33 -17.49 -13.53
C ASN A 166 -11.10 -17.48 -12.20
N ASP A 167 -10.53 -18.06 -11.15
CA ASP A 167 -11.11 -18.04 -9.81
C ASP A 167 -11.26 -16.62 -9.27
N TYR A 168 -10.22 -15.80 -9.45
CA TYR A 168 -10.25 -14.41 -9.03
C TYR A 168 -11.31 -13.59 -9.80
N LEU A 169 -11.40 -13.79 -11.10
CA LEU A 169 -12.42 -13.18 -11.94
C LEU A 169 -13.84 -13.57 -11.52
N ALA A 170 -14.08 -14.85 -11.25
CA ALA A 170 -15.38 -15.34 -10.78
C ALA A 170 -15.76 -14.70 -9.43
N ARG A 171 -14.81 -14.58 -8.51
CA ARG A 171 -15.01 -13.88 -7.22
C ARG A 171 -15.32 -12.40 -7.41
N LEU A 172 -14.62 -11.72 -8.32
CA LEU A 172 -14.88 -10.32 -8.65
C LEU A 172 -16.28 -10.15 -9.27
N GLN A 173 -16.66 -11.00 -10.21
CA GLN A 173 -18.00 -10.98 -10.82
C GLN A 173 -19.10 -11.25 -9.81
N ALA A 174 -18.91 -12.22 -8.91
CA ALA A 174 -19.87 -12.51 -7.84
C ALA A 174 -20.08 -11.31 -6.91
N LYS A 175 -19.01 -10.56 -6.60
CA LYS A 175 -19.05 -9.41 -5.69
C LYS A 175 -19.53 -8.12 -6.35
N TYR A 176 -19.14 -7.87 -7.60
CA TYR A 176 -19.32 -6.57 -8.27
C TYR A 176 -20.17 -6.63 -9.55
N GLY A 177 -20.53 -7.82 -10.04
CA GLY A 177 -21.14 -8.01 -11.36
C GLY A 177 -22.48 -7.30 -11.58
N THR A 178 -23.19 -6.95 -10.51
CA THR A 178 -24.45 -6.20 -10.57
C THR A 178 -24.24 -4.68 -10.59
N GLU A 179 -23.02 -4.20 -10.36
CA GLU A 179 -22.69 -2.78 -10.38
C GLU A 179 -22.54 -2.28 -11.82
N LYS A 180 -23.10 -1.10 -12.12
CA LYS A 180 -23.02 -0.50 -13.48
C LYS A 180 -21.59 -0.36 -14.00
N ARG A 181 -20.61 -0.16 -13.11
CA ARG A 181 -19.20 -0.03 -13.47
C ARG A 181 -18.54 -1.35 -13.87
N TRP A 182 -19.15 -2.50 -13.58
CA TRP A 182 -18.60 -3.82 -13.89
C TRP A 182 -18.32 -3.99 -15.39
N ALA A 183 -19.23 -3.53 -16.26
CA ALA A 183 -19.04 -3.59 -17.71
C ALA A 183 -17.80 -2.81 -18.22
N ILE A 184 -17.23 -1.90 -17.42
CA ILE A 184 -15.95 -1.25 -17.74
C ILE A 184 -14.80 -2.20 -17.42
N PHE A 185 -14.83 -2.84 -16.27
CA PHE A 185 -13.82 -3.81 -15.84
C PHE A 185 -13.83 -5.06 -16.71
N GLU A 186 -15.01 -5.59 -17.03
CA GLU A 186 -15.16 -6.75 -17.90
C GLU A 186 -14.46 -6.54 -19.26
N ARG A 187 -14.75 -5.42 -19.94
CA ARG A 187 -14.06 -5.07 -21.20
C ARG A 187 -12.55 -4.93 -21.07
N LYS A 188 -12.07 -4.44 -19.92
CA LYS A 188 -10.63 -4.34 -19.65
C LYS A 188 -10.02 -5.72 -19.45
N TYR A 189 -10.71 -6.62 -18.75
CA TYR A 189 -10.24 -7.99 -18.54
C TYR A 189 -10.26 -8.79 -19.85
N ASP A 190 -11.29 -8.63 -20.68
CA ASP A 190 -11.32 -9.23 -22.02
C ASP A 190 -10.11 -8.77 -22.86
N ALA A 191 -9.77 -7.48 -22.81
CA ALA A 191 -8.58 -6.95 -23.47
C ALA A 191 -7.28 -7.56 -22.91
N VAL A 192 -7.18 -7.73 -21.59
CA VAL A 192 -6.03 -8.39 -20.94
C VAL A 192 -5.90 -9.84 -21.42
N TRP A 193 -6.98 -10.64 -21.43
CA TRP A 193 -6.92 -12.04 -21.90
C TRP A 193 -6.49 -12.13 -23.37
N ALA A 194 -7.01 -11.24 -24.21
CA ALA A 194 -6.64 -11.17 -25.62
C ALA A 194 -5.15 -10.84 -25.84
N GLU A 195 -4.51 -10.05 -24.96
CA GLU A 195 -3.05 -9.81 -25.00
C GLU A 195 -2.22 -11.10 -24.91
N TYR A 196 -2.77 -12.15 -24.27
CA TYR A 196 -2.13 -13.46 -24.11
C TYR A 196 -2.68 -14.53 -25.06
N GLY A 197 -3.53 -14.15 -26.03
CA GLY A 197 -4.12 -15.09 -26.99
C GLY A 197 -5.12 -16.07 -26.36
N LEU A 198 -5.75 -15.68 -25.25
CA LEU A 198 -6.72 -16.48 -24.52
C LEU A 198 -8.12 -15.86 -24.65
N ASP A 199 -9.14 -16.71 -24.68
CA ASP A 199 -10.52 -16.28 -24.47
C ASP A 199 -10.87 -16.45 -22.98
N ARG A 200 -11.64 -15.49 -22.43
CA ARG A 200 -12.13 -15.56 -21.06
C ARG A 200 -13.31 -16.53 -21.03
N TYR A 201 -13.21 -17.61 -20.24
CA TYR A 201 -14.23 -18.67 -20.14
C TYR A 201 -15.52 -18.20 -19.46
#